data_AF-A0A1F6V2D5-F1
#
_entry.id   AF-A0A1F6V2D5-F1
#
_cell.length_a   1.000
_cell.length_b   1.000
_cell.length_c   1.000
_cell.angle_alpha   90.00
_cell.angle_beta   90.00
_cell.angle_gamma   90.00
#
_symmetry.space_group_name_H-M   'P 1'
#
loop_
_entity.id
_entity.type
_entity.pdbx_description
1 polymer ?
#
loop_
_entity_poly.entity_id
_entity_poly.type
_entity_poly.pdbx_seq_one_letter_code
_entity_poly.pdbx_strand_id
1 'polypeptide(L)'
;MGKLNPETGEWEATPEEVKFPESDQNDMADRFEDFEARSSMMKTLEPRLNNILKALKGLNRESFGRCEVCKKDIEMARLEANPAARTCKKHMEG
;
A
#
# COMPACT_ATOMS: atom_id res chain seq x y z
N MET A 1 3.72 8.44 10.63
CA MET A 1 3.35 8.40 9.18
C MET A 1 4.44 7.63 8.44
N GLY A 2 4.15 7.01 7.30
CA GLY A 2 5.16 6.32 6.49
C GLY A 2 5.97 7.28 5.61
N LYS A 3 7.24 6.94 5.33
CA LYS A 3 8.14 7.68 4.44
C LYS A 3 8.78 6.71 3.44
N LEU A 4 8.90 7.12 2.19
CA LEU A 4 9.65 6.37 1.18
C LEU A 4 11.15 6.42 1.51
N ASN A 5 11.76 5.26 1.70
CA ASN A 5 13.20 5.13 1.82
C ASN A 5 13.82 5.09 0.42
N PRO A 6 14.69 6.05 0.03
CA PRO A 6 15.27 6.11 -1.31
C PRO A 6 16.32 5.02 -1.58
N GLU A 7 16.86 4.37 -0.55
CA GLU A 7 17.87 3.32 -0.69
C GLU A 7 17.23 1.95 -0.98
N THR A 8 16.15 1.64 -0.26
CA THR A 8 15.40 0.37 -0.43
C THR A 8 14.30 0.49 -1.47
N GLY A 9 13.77 1.70 -1.68
CA GLY A 9 12.59 1.94 -2.51
C GLY A 9 11.27 1.53 -1.83
N GLU A 10 11.31 1.16 -0.56
CA GLU A 10 10.15 0.71 0.22
C GLU A 10 9.59 1.85 1.06
N TRP A 11 8.30 1.78 1.36
CA TRP A 11 7.72 2.67 2.35
C TRP A 11 7.91 2.10 3.74
N GLU A 12 8.46 2.91 4.65
CA GLU A 12 8.78 2.50 6.01
C GLU A 12 8.04 3.37 7.03
N ALA A 13 7.61 2.77 8.14
CA ALA A 13 7.06 3.55 9.24
C ALA A 13 8.15 4.46 9.81
N THR A 14 7.78 5.69 10.17
CA THR A 14 8.68 6.57 10.91
C THR A 14 8.44 6.38 12.42
N PRO A 15 9.49 6.11 13.22
CA PRO A 15 9.38 6.09 14.68
C PRO A 15 8.86 7.41 15.23
N GLU A 16 8.23 7.37 16.39
CA GLU A 16 7.77 8.61 17.03
C GLU A 16 8.95 9.46 17.50
N GLU A 17 8.88 10.77 17.28
CA GLU A 17 9.87 11.70 17.79
C GLU A 17 9.74 11.86 19.29
N VAL A 18 10.81 11.53 20.01
CA VAL A 18 10.86 11.65 21.46
C VAL A 18 11.45 13.00 21.84
N LYS A 19 10.69 13.83 22.58
CA LYS A 19 11.13 15.16 23.02
C LYS A 19 11.88 15.15 24.35
N PHE A 20 11.73 14.09 25.16
CA PHE A 20 12.34 13.95 26.48
C PHE A 20 12.76 12.49 26.71
N PRO A 21 13.86 12.19 27.43
CA PRO A 21 14.22 10.82 27.74
C PRO A 21 13.04 10.11 28.42
N GLU A 22 12.73 8.91 27.94
CA GLU A 22 11.54 8.18 28.40
C GLU A 22 11.61 7.80 29.86
N SER A 23 10.44 7.86 30.50
CA SER A 23 10.31 7.78 31.95
C SER A 23 10.47 6.36 32.48
N ASP A 24 10.02 5.34 31.74
CA ASP A 24 10.17 3.93 32.13
C ASP A 24 10.06 2.92 30.97
N GLN A 25 10.18 1.63 31.31
CA GLN A 25 10.16 0.52 30.33
C GLN A 25 8.79 0.28 29.68
N ASN A 26 7.69 0.65 30.33
CA ASN A 26 6.35 0.50 29.77
C ASN A 26 6.16 1.50 28.63
N ASP A 27 6.58 2.76 28.84
CA ASP A 27 6.56 3.78 27.77
C ASP A 27 7.33 3.32 26.52
N MET A 28 8.49 2.68 26.74
CA MET A 28 9.33 2.15 25.66
C MET A 28 8.64 0.98 24.93
N ALA A 29 7.94 0.11 25.67
CA ALA A 29 7.20 -1.02 25.12
C ALA A 29 6.03 -0.54 24.26
N ASP A 30 5.23 0.40 24.75
CA ASP A 30 4.08 0.95 24.02
C ASP A 30 4.51 1.57 22.69
N ARG A 31 5.62 2.32 22.68
CA ARG A 31 6.16 2.91 21.44
C ARG A 31 6.66 1.86 20.46
N PHE A 32 7.25 0.78 20.95
CA PHE A 32 7.69 -0.32 20.11
C PHE A 32 6.49 -1.01 19.46
N GLU A 33 5.45 -1.31 20.24
CA GLU A 33 4.19 -1.88 19.74
C GLU A 33 3.53 -0.99 18.69
N ASP A 34 3.45 0.32 18.93
CA ASP A 34 2.92 1.30 17.98
C ASP A 34 3.72 1.35 16.68
N PHE A 35 5.05 1.30 16.78
CA PHE A 35 5.93 1.29 15.62
C PHE A 35 5.77 0.00 14.81
N GLU A 36 5.67 -1.16 15.45
CA GLU A 36 5.44 -2.44 14.78
C GLU A 36 4.07 -2.47 14.09
N ALA A 37 3.01 -2.00 14.77
CA ALA A 37 1.68 -1.91 14.19
C ALA A 37 1.65 -1.04 12.92
N ARG A 38 2.31 0.13 12.95
CA ARG A 38 2.45 1.02 11.78
C ARG A 38 3.27 0.37 10.67
N SER A 39 4.34 -0.32 11.01
CA SER A 39 5.19 -1.05 10.07
C SER A 39 4.41 -2.17 9.35
N SER A 40 3.59 -2.92 10.10
CA SER A 40 2.71 -3.95 9.54
C SER A 40 1.66 -3.36 8.58
N MET A 41 1.07 -2.21 8.94
CA MET A 41 0.12 -1.50 8.08
C MET A 41 0.77 -1.10 6.73
N MET A 42 2.04 -0.69 6.75
CA MET A 42 2.77 -0.24 5.57
C MET A 42 2.88 -1.36 4.51
N LYS A 43 3.11 -2.61 4.94
CA LYS A 43 3.16 -3.79 4.06
C LYS A 43 1.86 -4.03 3.28
N THR A 44 0.73 -3.57 3.81
CA THR A 44 -0.58 -3.66 3.14
C THR A 44 -0.87 -2.44 2.26
N LEU A 45 -0.48 -1.24 2.72
CA LEU A 45 -0.75 0.01 2.00
C LEU A 45 0.13 0.20 0.78
N GLU A 46 1.41 -0.20 0.84
CA GLU A 46 2.35 -0.01 -0.25
C GLU A 46 1.90 -0.72 -1.56
N PRO A 47 1.52 -2.02 -1.54
CA PRO A 47 1.00 -2.68 -2.74
C PRO A 47 -0.25 -1.99 -3.31
N ARG A 48 -1.12 -1.46 -2.43
CA ARG A 48 -2.32 -0.72 -2.87
C ARG A 48 -1.95 0.60 -3.54
N LEU A 49 -1.01 1.35 -2.97
CA LEU A 49 -0.49 2.57 -3.57
C LEU A 49 0.13 2.27 -4.94
N ASN A 50 0.95 1.22 -5.04
CA ASN A 50 1.57 0.80 -6.29
C ASN A 50 0.52 0.43 -7.36
N ASN A 51 -0.59 -0.20 -6.98
CA ASN A 51 -1.68 -0.49 -7.90
C ASN A 51 -2.37 0.80 -8.39
N ILE A 52 -2.59 1.78 -7.51
CA ILE A 52 -3.15 3.08 -7.88
C ILE A 52 -2.22 3.83 -8.83
N LEU A 53 -0.93 3.90 -8.51
CA LEU A 53 0.07 4.57 -9.38
C LEU A 53 0.16 3.90 -10.76
N LYS A 54 0.10 2.56 -10.82
CA LYS A 54 0.00 1.82 -12.09
C LYS A 54 -1.25 2.18 -12.88
N ALA A 55 -2.41 2.23 -12.21
CA ALA A 55 -3.68 2.59 -12.83
C ALA A 55 -3.63 4.03 -13.38
N LEU A 56 -3.13 4.99 -12.61
CA LEU A 56 -2.93 6.38 -13.04
C LEU A 56 -2.00 6.49 -14.25
N LYS A 57 -0.88 5.75 -14.25
CA LYS A 57 0.04 5.70 -15.39
C LYS A 57 -0.59 5.09 -16.65
N GLY A 58 -1.54 4.18 -16.45
CA GLY A 58 -2.32 3.53 -17.51
C GLY A 58 -3.46 4.39 -18.05
N LEU A 59 -3.92 5.42 -17.34
CA LEU A 59 -5.02 6.28 -17.79
C LEU A 59 -4.75 6.83 -19.18
N ASN A 60 -5.81 6.90 -19.98
CA ASN A 60 -5.78 7.31 -21.40
C ASN A 60 -4.90 6.42 -22.30
N ARG A 61 -4.56 5.21 -21.85
CA ARG A 61 -3.92 4.17 -22.67
C ARG A 61 -4.82 2.95 -22.75
N GLU A 62 -4.68 2.16 -23.82
CA GLU A 62 -5.41 0.90 -24.02
C GLU A 62 -5.18 -0.15 -22.92
N SER A 63 -4.15 0.04 -22.10
CA SER A 63 -3.82 -0.84 -20.98
C SER A 63 -4.72 -0.63 -19.75
N PHE A 64 -5.38 0.53 -19.60
CA PHE A 64 -6.25 0.78 -18.46
C PHE A 64 -7.47 -0.15 -18.50
N GLY A 65 -7.85 -0.69 -17.35
CA GLY A 65 -9.00 -1.57 -17.25
C GLY A 65 -8.81 -2.96 -17.87
N ARG A 66 -7.57 -3.38 -18.21
CA ARG A 66 -7.29 -4.74 -18.68
C ARG A 66 -6.69 -5.62 -17.60
N CYS A 67 -7.16 -6.86 -17.51
CA CYS A 67 -6.67 -7.86 -16.57
C CYS A 67 -5.21 -8.22 -16.89
N GLU A 68 -4.34 -8.16 -15.88
CA GLU A 68 -2.92 -8.46 -16.04
C GLU A 68 -2.66 -9.93 -16.45
N VAL A 69 -3.55 -10.86 -16.10
CA VAL A 69 -3.41 -12.30 -16.38
C VAL A 69 -3.90 -12.65 -17.79
N CYS A 70 -5.18 -12.42 -18.09
CA CYS A 70 -5.77 -12.86 -19.36
C CYS A 70 -5.87 -11.76 -20.44
N LYS A 71 -5.44 -10.54 -20.13
CA LYS A 71 -5.45 -9.36 -21.03
C LYS A 71 -6.82 -8.91 -21.53
N LYS A 72 -7.90 -9.51 -21.04
CA LYS A 72 -9.30 -9.09 -21.30
C LYS A 72 -9.70 -7.93 -20.41
N ASP A 73 -10.77 -7.24 -20.77
CA ASP A 73 -11.31 -6.14 -19.99
C ASP A 73 -11.77 -6.60 -18.60
N ILE A 74 -11.50 -5.77 -17.60
CA ILE A 74 -11.99 -5.92 -16.23
C ILE A 74 -13.44 -5.46 -16.19
N GLU A 75 -14.28 -6.19 -15.47
CA GLU A 75 -15.70 -5.90 -15.37
C GLU A 75 -15.94 -4.48 -14.84
N MET A 76 -16.81 -3.70 -15.48
CA MET A 76 -17.09 -2.30 -15.10
C MET A 76 -17.44 -2.15 -13.61
N ALA A 77 -18.37 -2.97 -13.11
CA ALA A 77 -18.73 -2.95 -11.68
C ALA A 77 -17.54 -3.20 -10.73
N ARG A 78 -16.50 -3.91 -11.20
CA ARG A 78 -15.27 -4.12 -10.44
C ARG A 78 -14.37 -2.88 -10.46
N LEU A 79 -14.24 -2.22 -11.61
CA LEU A 79 -13.50 -0.96 -11.73
C LEU A 79 -14.19 0.18 -10.97
N GLU A 80 -15.51 0.22 -10.94
CA GLU A 80 -16.27 1.18 -10.13
C GLU A 80 -15.99 0.99 -8.63
N ALA A 81 -15.94 -0.26 -8.15
CA ALA A 81 -15.60 -0.56 -6.77
C ALA A 81 -14.11 -0.33 -6.44
N ASN A 82 -13.22 -0.61 -7.39
CA ASN A 82 -11.79 -0.40 -7.25
C ASN A 82 -11.15 -0.08 -8.61
N PRO A 83 -10.94 1.21 -8.94
CA PRO A 83 -10.35 1.63 -10.21
C PRO A 83 -8.91 1.16 -10.41
N ALA A 84 -8.23 0.77 -9.33
CA ALA A 84 -6.87 0.23 -9.33
C ALA A 84 -6.84 -1.31 -9.39
N ALA A 85 -7.97 -1.95 -9.75
CA ALA A 85 -8.03 -3.39 -9.97
C ALA A 85 -7.01 -3.84 -11.03
N ARG A 86 -6.16 -4.82 -10.68
CA ARG A 86 -5.20 -5.42 -11.61
C ARG A 86 -5.77 -6.61 -12.40
N THR A 87 -6.84 -7.21 -11.92
CA THR A 87 -7.36 -8.49 -12.44
C THR A 87 -8.87 -8.44 -12.62
N CYS A 88 -9.40 -9.21 -13.58
CA CYS A 88 -10.84 -9.44 -13.70
C CYS A 88 -11.34 -10.36 -12.57
N LYS A 89 -12.66 -10.47 -12.38
CA LYS A 89 -13.25 -11.30 -11.31
C LYS A 89 -12.78 -12.75 -11.34
N LYS A 90 -12.53 -13.31 -12.54
CA LYS A 90 -12.03 -14.69 -12.70
C LYS A 90 -10.61 -14.91 -12.16
N HIS A 91 -9.78 -13.87 -12.12
CA HIS A 91 -8.40 -13.93 -11.62
C HIS A 91 -8.24 -13.06 -10.37
N MET A 92 -9.32 -12.91 -9.61
CA MET A 92 -9.30 -12.24 -8.31
C MET A 92 -8.80 -13.25 -7.28
N GLU A 93 -7.49 -13.44 -7.20
CA GLU A 93 -6.87 -14.13 -6.08
C GLU A 93 -6.25 -13.09 -5.14
N GLY A 94 -6.45 -13.32 -3.84
CA GLY A 94 -6.08 -12.44 -2.73
C GLY A 94 -4.59 -12.45 -2.44
#